data_AF-A0A7U5Y495-F1
#
_entry.id   AF-A0A7U5Y495-F1
#
_cell.length_a   1.000
_cell.length_b   1.000
_cell.length_c   1.000
_cell.angle_alpha   90.00
_cell.angle_beta   90.00
_cell.angle_gamma   90.00
#
_symmetry.space_group_name_H-M   'P 1'
#
loop_
_entity.id
_entity.type
_entity.pdbx_description
1 polymer ?
#
loop_
_entity_poly.entity_id
_entity_poly.type
_entity_poly.pdbx_seq_one_letter_code
_entity_poly.pdbx_strand_id
1 'polypeptide(L)'
;MLVTLLSILLAASLIHLPTAAQEPDTLKPPPEASAPEKPLPVAKGSLVIIGGGLRGDNADVWSKIVSLAGGRGARIAVFPSASGTPEKAAEIIIGYLKKYGADAFAVPVAIRLAGSDYRKAAEDAALAEKIRKSGGVYFAGGDQSRITKALVREDGTRTAALEAVWDLYRRGGVVAGTSAGAAIMSSTMFHNPRAILPMLRSGITDGQEVAPGLGFIGDDVFVDQHLLVRGRFARMIPAMLTKNYKLGLGIDEDSAFVINAQREVEVIGYSGGLLIDTSQAVWDKSKPDFNVSNVRISYLDRGDRFNIITHSFTPAPDKAGGRIEPGREALRGPVYSNDILGNHAVVQLMERLIDSDQEEAIGVASGNPRGTTPEIGFEFRFTKTPESVGYISGIAEAYSVLNIRLDVRPIDIPRPLYKYR
;
A
#
# COMPACT_ATOMS: atom_id res chain seq x y z
N MET A 1 41.69 61.43 -43.22
CA MET A 1 41.68 62.19 -44.49
C MET A 1 41.46 61.21 -45.62
N LEU A 2 40.40 61.43 -46.44
CA LEU A 2 40.07 60.86 -47.77
C LEU A 2 39.93 59.32 -47.90
N VAL A 3 38.77 58.72 -48.22
CA VAL A 3 37.93 58.78 -49.47
C VAL A 3 38.71 58.15 -50.64
N THR A 4 38.27 57.11 -51.38
CA THR A 4 37.12 57.02 -52.34
C THR A 4 37.09 55.57 -52.92
N LEU A 5 35.93 54.88 -53.00
CA LEU A 5 35.14 54.46 -54.21
C LEU A 5 35.95 53.96 -55.43
N LEU A 6 35.56 52.96 -56.24
CA LEU A 6 34.25 52.66 -56.87
C LEU A 6 34.39 51.33 -57.65
N SER A 7 33.34 50.53 -57.80
CA SER A 7 32.75 50.19 -59.13
C SER A 7 31.41 49.46 -59.00
N ILE A 8 30.45 50.02 -59.73
CA ILE A 8 29.03 49.68 -59.85
C ILE A 8 28.83 48.84 -61.12
N LEU A 9 27.90 47.88 -61.12
CA LEU A 9 27.02 47.69 -62.29
C LEU A 9 25.67 47.07 -61.91
N LEU A 10 24.63 47.79 -62.33
CA LEU A 10 23.19 47.55 -62.25
C LEU A 10 22.75 46.39 -63.15
N ALA A 11 21.73 45.65 -62.72
CA ALA A 11 20.61 45.27 -63.58
C ALA A 11 19.35 44.97 -62.74
N ALA A 12 18.32 45.79 -62.91
CA ALA A 12 16.99 45.60 -62.38
C ALA A 12 16.15 44.74 -63.34
N SER A 13 15.30 43.83 -62.84
CA SER A 13 14.17 43.25 -63.58
C SER A 13 13.11 42.66 -62.64
N LEU A 14 11.99 43.38 -62.57
CA LEU A 14 10.59 43.04 -62.26
C LEU A 14 10.18 41.63 -61.77
N ILE A 15 9.67 41.62 -60.53
CA ILE A 15 8.35 41.16 -60.06
C ILE A 15 7.57 40.15 -60.94
N HIS A 16 7.44 38.92 -60.44
CA HIS A 16 6.24 38.09 -60.54
C HIS A 16 6.11 37.23 -59.27
N LEU A 17 5.09 37.52 -58.45
CA LEU A 17 4.67 36.71 -57.30
C LEU A 17 3.67 35.65 -57.78
N PRO A 18 3.83 34.36 -57.44
CA PRO A 18 2.72 33.43 -57.43
C PRO A 18 2.06 33.45 -56.05
N THR A 19 0.82 33.94 -56.05
CA THR A 19 -0.14 33.81 -54.96
C THR A 19 -0.57 32.36 -54.83
N ALA A 20 -0.16 31.69 -53.74
CA ALA A 20 -0.83 30.49 -53.26
C ALA A 20 -1.06 30.69 -51.76
N ALA A 21 -2.29 31.05 -51.42
CA ALA A 21 -2.76 31.11 -50.05
C ALA A 21 -2.75 29.69 -49.48
N GLN A 22 -1.84 29.41 -48.54
CA GLN A 22 -2.02 28.29 -47.62
C GLN A 22 -3.04 28.73 -46.58
N GLU A 23 -4.17 28.04 -46.57
CA GLU A 23 -5.20 28.15 -45.53
C GLU A 23 -4.59 27.91 -44.14
N PRO A 24 -5.05 28.63 -43.10
CA PRO A 24 -4.61 28.37 -41.73
C PRO A 24 -5.04 26.95 -41.32
N ASP A 25 -4.04 26.15 -40.95
CA ASP A 25 -4.21 24.83 -40.35
C ASP A 25 -5.11 24.96 -39.11
N THR A 26 -6.35 24.50 -39.24
CA THR A 26 -7.32 24.52 -38.16
C THR A 26 -6.91 23.46 -37.16
N LEU A 27 -6.32 23.92 -36.05
CA LEU A 27 -6.05 23.12 -34.86
C LEU A 27 -7.24 22.24 -34.53
N LYS A 28 -7.09 20.94 -34.79
CA LYS A 28 -8.04 19.92 -34.38
C LYS A 28 -8.19 20.01 -32.86
N PRO A 29 -9.42 20.17 -32.33
CA PRO A 29 -9.62 20.25 -30.89
C PRO A 29 -9.07 18.97 -30.21
N PRO A 30 -8.52 19.09 -28.99
CA PRO A 30 -8.03 17.93 -28.25
C PRO A 30 -9.15 16.88 -28.13
N PRO A 31 -8.81 15.58 -28.16
CA PRO A 31 -9.82 14.53 -28.01
C PRO A 31 -10.63 14.78 -26.74
N GLU A 32 -11.95 14.80 -26.88
CA GLU A 32 -12.89 14.90 -25.76
C GLU A 32 -12.46 13.92 -24.67
N ALA A 33 -12.41 14.43 -23.43
CA ALA A 33 -12.21 13.61 -22.25
C ALA A 33 -13.17 12.42 -22.33
N SER A 34 -12.59 11.22 -22.37
CA SER A 34 -13.35 9.98 -22.28
C SER A 34 -14.34 10.10 -21.12
N ALA A 35 -15.61 9.83 -21.41
CA ALA A 35 -16.67 9.79 -20.41
C ALA A 35 -16.18 9.05 -19.14
N PRO A 36 -16.57 9.49 -17.93
CA PRO A 36 -16.14 8.86 -16.70
C PRO A 36 -16.39 7.35 -16.81
N GLU A 37 -15.32 6.59 -16.64
CA GLU A 37 -15.34 5.15 -16.63
C GLU A 37 -16.43 4.72 -15.64
N LYS A 38 -17.36 3.89 -16.11
CA LYS A 38 -18.54 3.47 -15.35
C LYS A 38 -18.06 2.96 -13.98
N PRO A 39 -18.56 3.48 -12.84
CA PRO A 39 -18.08 3.06 -11.53
C PRO A 39 -18.12 1.54 -11.44
N LEU A 40 -16.98 0.93 -11.08
CA LEU A 40 -16.92 -0.51 -10.85
C LEU A 40 -18.07 -0.89 -9.92
N PRO A 41 -18.87 -1.92 -10.25
CA PRO A 41 -19.96 -2.34 -9.38
C PRO A 41 -19.41 -2.59 -7.99
N VAL A 42 -19.89 -1.83 -7.00
CA VAL A 42 -19.43 -1.93 -5.61
C VAL A 42 -19.71 -3.36 -5.14
N ALA A 43 -18.65 -4.13 -4.93
CA ALA A 43 -18.77 -5.48 -4.43
C ALA A 43 -19.49 -5.45 -3.08
N LYS A 44 -20.50 -6.30 -2.88
CA LYS A 44 -21.26 -6.37 -1.63
C LYS A 44 -20.48 -7.08 -0.51
N GLY A 45 -19.39 -7.74 -0.84
CA GLY A 45 -18.57 -8.53 0.08
C GLY A 45 -17.70 -7.68 0.99
N SER A 46 -16.90 -8.37 1.80
CA SER A 46 -15.94 -7.74 2.71
C SER A 46 -14.52 -8.24 2.46
N LEU A 47 -13.54 -7.40 2.74
CA LEU A 47 -12.13 -7.76 2.75
C LEU A 47 -11.64 -7.85 4.19
N VAL A 48 -10.77 -8.82 4.47
CA VAL A 48 -10.00 -8.86 5.71
C VAL A 48 -8.52 -8.91 5.33
N ILE A 49 -7.89 -7.74 5.34
CA ILE A 49 -6.53 -7.54 4.85
C ILE A 49 -5.58 -7.59 6.04
N ILE A 50 -4.78 -8.65 6.14
CA ILE A 50 -3.99 -8.97 7.34
C ILE A 50 -2.50 -8.70 7.05
N GLY A 51 -1.84 -7.91 7.88
CA GLY A 51 -0.46 -7.48 7.61
C GLY A 51 0.59 -8.58 7.67
N GLY A 52 0.26 -9.76 8.18
CA GLY A 52 1.16 -10.91 8.28
C GLY A 52 1.31 -11.40 9.71
N GLY A 53 2.03 -12.50 9.93
CA GLY A 53 2.33 -12.96 11.29
C GLY A 53 1.10 -13.28 12.17
N LEU A 54 -0.07 -13.53 11.56
CA LEU A 54 -1.32 -13.74 12.30
C LEU A 54 -1.21 -14.94 13.24
N ARG A 55 -1.35 -14.68 14.54
CA ARG A 55 -1.25 -15.71 15.58
C ARG A 55 -2.53 -16.53 15.65
N GLY A 56 -2.40 -17.80 16.04
CA GLY A 56 -3.54 -18.75 16.11
C GLY A 56 -4.53 -18.47 17.24
N ASP A 57 -4.14 -17.66 18.22
CA ASP A 57 -4.94 -17.20 19.36
C ASP A 57 -5.54 -15.80 19.17
N ASN A 58 -5.30 -15.14 18.03
CA ASN A 58 -5.92 -13.86 17.68
C ASN A 58 -7.40 -14.03 17.32
N ALA A 59 -8.23 -14.14 18.36
CA ALA A 59 -9.65 -14.43 18.22
C ALA A 59 -10.41 -13.36 17.43
N ASP A 60 -10.01 -12.09 17.53
CA ASP A 60 -10.67 -10.97 16.87
C ASP A 60 -10.66 -11.13 15.35
N VAL A 61 -9.49 -11.42 14.78
CA VAL A 61 -9.32 -11.58 13.33
C VAL A 61 -9.98 -12.87 12.84
N TRP A 62 -9.70 -14.01 13.49
CA TRP A 62 -10.26 -15.29 13.03
C TRP A 62 -11.78 -15.35 13.14
N SER A 63 -12.35 -14.88 14.27
CA SER A 63 -13.80 -14.88 14.47
C SER A 63 -14.49 -13.90 13.52
N LYS A 64 -13.88 -12.75 13.21
CA LYS A 64 -14.41 -11.81 12.21
C LYS A 64 -14.47 -12.46 10.83
N ILE A 65 -13.43 -13.18 10.40
CA ILE A 65 -13.43 -13.90 9.11
C ILE A 65 -14.59 -14.91 9.06
N VAL A 66 -14.73 -15.74 10.12
CA VAL A 66 -15.81 -16.74 10.18
C VAL A 66 -17.18 -16.08 10.18
N SER A 67 -17.37 -15.00 10.95
CA SER A 67 -18.62 -14.23 10.99
C SER A 67 -18.99 -13.67 9.62
N LEU A 68 -18.05 -13.02 8.94
CA LEU A 68 -18.27 -12.46 7.60
C LEU A 68 -18.51 -13.53 6.53
N ALA A 69 -17.97 -14.74 6.73
CA ALA A 69 -18.23 -15.88 5.86
C ALA A 69 -19.61 -16.53 6.08
N GLY A 70 -20.40 -16.10 7.06
CA GLY A 70 -21.72 -16.67 7.37
C GLY A 70 -21.82 -17.37 8.74
N GLY A 71 -20.82 -17.21 9.60
CA GLY A 71 -20.83 -17.71 10.98
C GLY A 71 -20.43 -19.18 11.12
N ARG A 72 -20.93 -19.84 12.16
CA ARG A 72 -20.58 -21.24 12.47
C ARG A 72 -21.00 -22.17 11.32
N GLY A 73 -20.09 -23.03 10.89
CA GLY A 73 -20.25 -23.91 9.74
C GLY A 73 -20.01 -23.23 8.39
N ALA A 74 -19.63 -21.95 8.36
CA ALA A 74 -19.31 -21.25 7.13
C ALA A 74 -18.23 -21.99 6.34
N ARG A 75 -18.49 -22.20 5.04
CA ARG A 75 -17.52 -22.85 4.17
C ARG A 75 -16.46 -21.85 3.72
N ILE A 76 -15.19 -22.15 3.96
CA ILE A 76 -14.08 -21.26 3.62
C ILE A 76 -13.04 -21.99 2.76
N ALA A 77 -12.81 -21.46 1.56
CA ALA A 77 -11.81 -21.99 0.64
C ALA A 77 -10.42 -21.41 0.97
N VAL A 78 -9.46 -22.26 1.31
CA VAL A 78 -8.10 -21.85 1.70
C VAL A 78 -7.15 -22.03 0.53
N PHE A 79 -6.57 -20.93 0.04
CA PHE A 79 -5.58 -20.91 -1.03
C PHE A 79 -4.17 -20.82 -0.46
N PRO A 80 -3.40 -21.92 -0.45
CA PRO A 80 -2.01 -21.92 -0.01
C PRO A 80 -1.03 -21.46 -1.10
N SER A 81 -1.51 -20.82 -2.17
CA SER A 81 -0.80 -20.55 -3.43
C SER A 81 0.53 -19.79 -3.26
N ALA A 82 0.62 -18.92 -2.26
CA ALA A 82 1.82 -18.15 -1.95
C ALA A 82 2.93 -18.97 -1.27
N SER A 83 2.54 -20.05 -0.56
CA SER A 83 3.42 -20.73 0.38
C SER A 83 4.56 -21.46 -0.32
N GLY A 84 5.72 -21.53 0.35
CA GLY A 84 6.78 -22.46 -0.02
C GLY A 84 6.49 -23.92 0.37
N THR A 85 5.54 -24.14 1.29
CA THR A 85 5.06 -25.45 1.76
C THR A 85 3.51 -25.44 1.78
N PRO A 86 2.86 -25.54 0.62
CA PRO A 86 1.41 -25.32 0.52
C PRO A 86 0.55 -26.22 1.40
N GLU A 87 0.91 -27.49 1.53
CA GLU A 87 0.21 -28.50 2.32
C GLU A 87 0.17 -28.10 3.80
N LYS A 88 1.34 -27.80 4.37
CA LYS A 88 1.48 -27.38 5.78
C LYS A 88 0.75 -26.06 6.05
N ALA A 89 0.86 -25.10 5.14
CA ALA A 89 0.16 -23.82 5.28
C ALA A 89 -1.36 -24.00 5.27
N ALA A 90 -1.90 -24.80 4.34
CA ALA A 90 -3.32 -25.10 4.28
C ALA A 90 -3.80 -25.81 5.56
N GLU A 91 -3.07 -26.83 6.03
CA GLU A 91 -3.40 -27.57 7.24
C GLU A 91 -3.52 -26.65 8.47
N ILE A 92 -2.52 -25.80 8.70
CA ILE A 92 -2.49 -24.86 9.83
C ILE A 92 -3.67 -23.88 9.75
N ILE A 93 -3.89 -23.24 8.60
CA ILE A 93 -4.96 -22.26 8.42
C ILE A 93 -6.34 -22.91 8.59
N ILE A 94 -6.55 -24.10 8.01
CA ILE A 94 -7.79 -24.87 8.18
C ILE A 94 -8.00 -25.22 9.65
N GLY A 95 -6.94 -25.62 10.37
CA GLY A 95 -6.99 -25.88 11.80
C GLY A 95 -7.49 -24.68 12.61
N TYR A 96 -6.97 -23.48 12.33
CA TYR A 96 -7.45 -22.25 12.97
C TYR A 96 -8.90 -21.93 12.59
N LEU A 97 -9.25 -21.92 11.31
CA LEU A 97 -10.63 -21.63 10.88
C LEU A 97 -11.63 -22.62 11.51
N LYS A 98 -11.27 -23.91 11.61
CA LYS A 98 -12.08 -24.92 12.31
C LYS A 98 -12.20 -24.65 13.81
N LYS A 99 -11.10 -24.26 14.48
CA LYS A 99 -11.11 -23.85 15.90
C LYS A 99 -12.12 -22.72 16.15
N TYR A 100 -12.24 -21.76 15.23
CA TYR A 100 -13.20 -20.65 15.30
C TYR A 100 -14.57 -20.97 14.66
N GLY A 101 -14.80 -22.22 14.25
CA GLY A 101 -16.12 -22.74 13.91
C GLY A 101 -16.48 -22.79 12.43
N ALA A 102 -15.53 -22.58 11.50
CA ALA A 102 -15.77 -22.74 10.06
C ALA A 102 -15.54 -24.17 9.54
N ASP A 103 -16.16 -24.49 8.40
CA ASP A 103 -15.86 -25.67 7.57
C ASP A 103 -14.88 -25.26 6.45
N ALA A 104 -13.58 -25.28 6.77
CA ALA A 104 -12.55 -24.88 5.82
C ALA A 104 -11.97 -26.06 5.02
N PHE A 105 -11.68 -25.83 3.74
CA PHE A 105 -11.06 -26.81 2.85
C PHE A 105 -9.91 -26.22 2.02
N ALA A 106 -8.95 -27.05 1.66
CA ALA A 106 -7.80 -26.64 0.86
C ALA A 106 -8.17 -26.54 -0.63
N VAL A 107 -7.73 -25.47 -1.28
CA VAL A 107 -7.78 -25.29 -2.73
C VAL A 107 -6.44 -25.70 -3.32
N PRO A 108 -6.35 -26.76 -4.15
CA PRO A 108 -5.08 -27.30 -4.63
C PRO A 108 -4.45 -26.50 -5.79
N VAL A 109 -4.59 -25.17 -5.76
CA VAL A 109 -4.06 -24.23 -6.75
C VAL A 109 -2.80 -23.59 -6.19
N ALA A 110 -1.68 -24.31 -6.21
CA ALA A 110 -0.40 -23.81 -5.72
C ALA A 110 0.78 -24.40 -6.51
N ILE A 111 1.69 -23.54 -6.94
CA ILE A 111 2.83 -23.90 -7.81
C ILE A 111 3.78 -24.91 -7.14
N ARG A 112 3.87 -24.85 -5.80
CA ARG A 112 4.76 -25.70 -5.00
C ARG A 112 4.04 -26.92 -4.39
N LEU A 113 2.80 -27.18 -4.77
CA LEU A 113 2.03 -28.32 -4.27
C LEU A 113 2.50 -29.60 -4.97
N ALA A 114 2.97 -30.59 -4.21
CA ALA A 114 3.50 -31.81 -4.79
C ALA A 114 2.40 -32.64 -5.47
N GLY A 115 2.69 -33.18 -6.66
CA GLY A 115 1.77 -34.07 -7.37
C GLY A 115 0.50 -33.40 -7.92
N SER A 116 0.40 -32.07 -7.89
CA SER A 116 -0.73 -31.31 -8.45
C SER A 116 -0.33 -30.59 -9.74
N ASP A 117 -1.20 -30.65 -10.74
CA ASP A 117 -1.20 -29.68 -11.83
C ASP A 117 -2.08 -28.48 -11.41
N TYR A 118 -1.43 -27.47 -10.84
CA TYR A 118 -2.14 -26.29 -10.34
C TYR A 118 -2.89 -25.53 -11.43
N ARG A 119 -2.44 -25.58 -12.69
CA ARG A 119 -3.12 -24.89 -13.79
C ARG A 119 -4.39 -25.62 -14.15
N LYS A 120 -4.34 -26.95 -14.25
CA LYS A 120 -5.54 -27.77 -14.42
C LYS A 120 -6.51 -27.59 -13.26
N ALA A 121 -6.01 -27.56 -12.02
CA ALA A 121 -6.84 -27.29 -10.85
C ALA A 121 -7.49 -25.90 -10.89
N ALA A 122 -6.75 -24.86 -11.31
CA ALA A 122 -7.27 -23.49 -11.41
C ALA A 122 -8.40 -23.35 -12.44
N GLU A 123 -8.47 -24.24 -13.44
CA GLU A 123 -9.52 -24.28 -14.45
C GLU A 123 -10.60 -25.36 -14.19
N ASP A 124 -10.49 -26.11 -13.09
CA ASP A 124 -11.45 -27.16 -12.77
C ASP A 124 -12.82 -26.55 -12.41
N ALA A 125 -13.83 -26.83 -13.22
CA ALA A 125 -15.18 -26.28 -13.07
C ALA A 125 -15.86 -26.71 -11.75
N ALA A 126 -15.60 -27.93 -11.28
CA ALA A 126 -16.18 -28.42 -10.03
C ALA A 126 -15.53 -27.75 -8.81
N LEU A 127 -14.23 -27.48 -8.87
CA LEU A 127 -13.51 -26.70 -7.85
C LEU A 127 -13.99 -25.25 -7.86
N ALA A 128 -14.07 -24.62 -9.03
CA ALA A 128 -14.59 -23.25 -9.18
C ALA A 128 -16.00 -23.13 -8.60
N GLU A 129 -16.88 -24.11 -8.84
CA GLU A 129 -18.24 -24.09 -8.28
C GLU A 129 -18.26 -24.27 -6.76
N LYS A 130 -17.37 -25.09 -6.20
CA LYS A 130 -17.19 -25.20 -4.74
C LYS A 130 -16.73 -23.88 -4.13
N ILE A 131 -15.78 -23.20 -4.77
CA ILE A 131 -15.29 -21.87 -4.33
C ILE A 131 -16.44 -20.87 -4.39
N ARG A 132 -17.16 -20.78 -5.51
CA ARG A 132 -18.28 -19.86 -5.74
C ARG A 132 -19.37 -19.95 -4.66
N LYS A 133 -19.68 -21.17 -4.22
CA LYS A 133 -20.67 -21.47 -3.17
C LYS A 133 -20.15 -21.29 -1.73
N SER A 134 -18.85 -21.07 -1.54
CA SER A 134 -18.26 -20.86 -0.21
C SER A 134 -18.62 -19.50 0.35
N GLY A 135 -18.73 -19.36 1.66
CA GLY A 135 -19.01 -18.08 2.32
C GLY A 135 -17.79 -17.16 2.37
N GLY A 136 -16.59 -17.74 2.32
CA GLY A 136 -15.35 -16.98 2.31
C GLY A 136 -14.19 -17.67 1.60
N VAL A 137 -13.14 -16.89 1.35
CA VAL A 137 -11.84 -17.32 0.82
C VAL A 137 -10.75 -16.79 1.75
N TYR A 138 -9.71 -17.60 1.99
CA TYR A 138 -8.52 -17.19 2.72
C TYR A 138 -7.25 -17.44 1.89
N PHE A 139 -6.48 -16.39 1.61
CA PHE A 139 -5.17 -16.47 0.96
C PHE A 139 -4.03 -16.53 1.99
N ALA A 140 -3.24 -17.60 1.92
CA ALA A 140 -2.07 -17.76 2.78
C ALA A 140 -0.95 -16.76 2.45
N GLY A 141 -0.04 -16.57 3.41
CA GLY A 141 1.20 -15.81 3.22
C GLY A 141 2.27 -16.58 2.45
N GLY A 142 3.33 -15.87 2.06
CA GLY A 142 4.44 -16.40 1.28
C GLY A 142 4.89 -15.40 0.21
N ASP A 143 4.87 -15.83 -1.04
CA ASP A 143 5.27 -15.03 -2.19
C ASP A 143 4.05 -14.72 -3.07
N GLN A 144 3.65 -13.44 -3.09
CA GLN A 144 2.47 -12.96 -3.81
C GLN A 144 2.55 -13.16 -5.34
N SER A 145 3.76 -13.26 -5.90
CA SER A 145 3.93 -13.59 -7.33
C SER A 145 3.39 -14.97 -7.69
N ARG A 146 3.41 -15.91 -6.73
CA ARG A 146 2.90 -17.27 -6.93
C ARG A 146 1.40 -17.31 -6.91
N ILE A 147 0.75 -16.40 -6.16
CA ILE A 147 -0.70 -16.26 -6.18
C ILE A 147 -1.15 -15.83 -7.57
N THR A 148 -0.61 -14.72 -8.08
CA THR A 148 -1.04 -14.20 -9.39
C THR A 148 -0.68 -15.17 -10.51
N LYS A 149 0.52 -15.77 -10.50
CA LYS A 149 0.91 -16.81 -11.47
C LYS A 149 0.03 -18.07 -11.42
N ALA A 150 -0.56 -18.41 -10.27
CA ALA A 150 -1.43 -19.57 -10.15
C ALA A 150 -2.88 -19.29 -10.56
N LEU A 151 -3.32 -18.03 -10.53
CA LEU A 151 -4.73 -17.64 -10.65
C LEU A 151 -5.05 -16.75 -11.86
N VAL A 152 -4.03 -16.23 -12.53
CA VAL A 152 -4.14 -15.42 -13.75
C VAL A 152 -3.53 -16.20 -14.91
N ARG A 153 -4.21 -16.22 -16.04
CA ARG A 153 -3.74 -16.83 -17.28
C ARG A 153 -2.63 -16.00 -17.91
N GLU A 154 -1.91 -16.59 -18.86
CA GLU A 154 -0.81 -15.91 -19.56
C GLU A 154 -1.27 -14.70 -20.37
N ASP A 155 -2.55 -14.68 -20.79
CA ASP A 155 -3.19 -13.54 -21.47
C ASP A 155 -3.70 -12.44 -20.51
N GLY A 156 -3.46 -12.59 -19.20
CA GLY A 156 -3.92 -11.65 -18.17
C GLY A 156 -5.36 -11.86 -17.69
N THR A 157 -6.11 -12.80 -18.27
CA THR A 157 -7.47 -13.10 -17.83
C THR A 157 -7.51 -13.97 -16.57
N ARG A 158 -8.63 -13.96 -15.86
CA ARG A 158 -8.81 -14.73 -14.62
C ARG A 158 -9.11 -16.20 -14.91
N THR A 159 -8.40 -17.10 -14.26
CA THR A 159 -8.75 -18.54 -14.24
C THR A 159 -10.17 -18.78 -13.71
N ALA A 160 -10.75 -19.95 -13.97
CA ALA A 160 -12.09 -20.29 -13.44
C ALA A 160 -12.17 -20.19 -11.90
N ALA A 161 -11.10 -20.60 -11.20
CA ALA A 161 -11.00 -20.47 -9.75
C ALA A 161 -10.98 -19.00 -9.30
N LEU A 162 -10.23 -18.12 -9.97
CA LEU A 162 -10.19 -16.70 -9.63
C LEU A 162 -11.51 -16.00 -9.91
N GLU A 163 -12.17 -16.30 -11.04
CA GLU A 163 -13.50 -15.74 -11.30
C GLU A 163 -14.52 -16.19 -10.25
N ALA A 164 -14.43 -17.44 -9.78
CA ALA A 164 -15.27 -17.91 -8.66
C ALA A 164 -15.03 -17.16 -7.35
N VAL A 165 -13.78 -16.77 -7.03
CA VAL A 165 -13.48 -15.91 -5.87
C VAL A 165 -14.12 -14.53 -6.05
N TRP A 166 -14.01 -13.96 -7.25
CA TRP A 166 -14.63 -12.67 -7.57
C TRP A 166 -16.15 -12.70 -7.45
N ASP A 167 -16.80 -13.75 -7.93
CA ASP A 167 -18.25 -13.88 -7.85
C ASP A 167 -18.72 -14.12 -6.41
N LEU A 168 -17.95 -14.87 -5.62
CA LEU A 168 -18.14 -14.97 -4.17
C LEU A 168 -18.06 -13.59 -3.48
N TYR A 169 -17.07 -12.78 -3.84
CA TYR A 169 -16.90 -11.46 -3.25
C TYR A 169 -18.06 -10.52 -3.64
N ARG A 170 -18.41 -10.48 -4.93
CA ARG A 170 -19.51 -9.64 -5.44
C ARG A 170 -20.87 -9.99 -4.83
N ARG A 171 -21.12 -11.28 -4.51
CA ARG A 171 -22.37 -11.73 -3.89
C ARG A 171 -22.44 -11.53 -2.37
N GLY A 172 -21.40 -10.97 -1.73
CA GLY A 172 -21.40 -10.69 -0.29
C GLY A 172 -20.50 -11.57 0.57
N GLY A 173 -19.71 -12.47 -0.02
CA GLY A 173 -18.74 -13.28 0.73
C GLY A 173 -17.49 -12.49 1.13
N VAL A 174 -16.68 -13.10 2.00
CA VAL A 174 -15.43 -12.48 2.48
C VAL A 174 -14.20 -12.97 1.72
N VAL A 175 -13.31 -12.05 1.38
CA VAL A 175 -11.95 -12.38 0.90
C VAL A 175 -10.95 -11.93 1.95
N ALA A 176 -10.33 -12.90 2.61
CA ALA A 176 -9.30 -12.68 3.61
C ALA A 176 -7.92 -13.05 3.06
N GLY A 177 -6.87 -12.38 3.52
CA GLY A 177 -5.51 -12.71 3.09
C GLY A 177 -4.45 -12.13 4.01
N THR A 178 -3.40 -12.92 4.28
CA THR A 178 -2.29 -12.50 5.16
C THR A 178 -0.98 -12.36 4.39
N SER A 179 -0.20 -11.32 4.71
CA SER A 179 1.10 -11.06 4.07
C SER A 179 0.96 -11.01 2.53
N ALA A 180 1.49 -11.96 1.78
CA ALA A 180 1.25 -12.08 0.33
C ALA A 180 -0.24 -12.01 -0.07
N GLY A 181 -1.13 -12.61 0.74
CA GLY A 181 -2.58 -12.53 0.55
C GLY A 181 -3.16 -11.12 0.76
N ALA A 182 -2.51 -10.26 1.56
CA ALA A 182 -2.87 -8.85 1.68
C ALA A 182 -2.34 -8.03 0.49
N ALA A 183 -1.11 -8.30 0.05
CA ALA A 183 -0.47 -7.55 -1.04
C ALA A 183 -1.26 -7.63 -2.36
N ILE A 184 -1.89 -8.78 -2.65
CA ILE A 184 -2.71 -8.95 -3.87
C ILE A 184 -4.05 -8.19 -3.84
N MET A 185 -4.44 -7.58 -2.71
CA MET A 185 -5.76 -6.97 -2.57
C MET A 185 -5.89 -5.70 -3.42
N SER A 186 -4.82 -4.93 -3.60
CA SER A 186 -4.75 -3.79 -4.53
C SER A 186 -4.51 -4.23 -5.97
N SER A 187 -4.88 -3.39 -6.94
CA SER A 187 -4.67 -3.68 -8.37
C SER A 187 -3.18 -3.62 -8.76
N THR A 188 -2.35 -2.99 -7.94
CA THR A 188 -0.89 -3.09 -7.99
C THR A 188 -0.36 -3.66 -6.67
N MET A 189 0.64 -4.54 -6.75
CA MET A 189 1.30 -5.13 -5.59
C MET A 189 2.82 -5.04 -5.74
N PHE A 190 3.55 -5.11 -4.62
CA PHE A 190 4.98 -5.42 -4.68
C PHE A 190 5.19 -6.83 -5.21
N HIS A 191 6.21 -7.04 -6.02
CA HIS A 191 6.55 -8.35 -6.58
C HIS A 191 7.86 -8.88 -5.98
N ASN A 192 9.00 -8.47 -6.54
CA ASN A 192 10.33 -8.81 -6.06
C ASN A 192 11.08 -7.53 -5.66
N PRO A 193 10.62 -6.82 -4.61
CA PRO A 193 11.20 -5.55 -4.23
C PRO A 193 12.64 -5.72 -3.74
N ARG A 194 13.51 -4.79 -4.15
CA ARG A 194 14.80 -4.60 -3.48
C ARG A 194 14.60 -4.20 -2.01
N ALA A 195 15.70 -4.12 -1.26
CA ALA A 195 15.67 -3.49 0.06
C ALA A 195 15.21 -2.01 -0.04
N ILE A 196 14.70 -1.47 1.06
CA ILE A 196 14.05 -0.14 1.10
C ILE A 196 15.00 0.98 0.65
N LEU A 197 16.19 1.07 1.25
CA LEU A 197 17.15 2.15 0.92
C LEU A 197 17.56 2.17 -0.56
N PRO A 198 17.89 1.03 -1.21
CA PRO A 198 18.08 0.99 -2.66
C PRO A 198 16.88 1.48 -3.49
N MET A 199 15.65 1.18 -3.09
CA MET A 199 14.45 1.67 -3.79
C MET A 199 14.26 3.18 -3.59
N LEU A 200 14.61 3.72 -2.43
CA LEU A 200 14.63 5.16 -2.22
C LEU A 200 15.73 5.82 -3.05
N ARG A 201 16.92 5.24 -3.15
CA ARG A 201 18.01 5.85 -3.95
C ARG A 201 17.77 5.81 -5.45
N SER A 202 17.28 4.69 -5.97
CA SER A 202 17.22 4.46 -7.42
C SER A 202 15.81 4.36 -7.98
N GLY A 203 14.80 4.69 -7.18
CA GLY A 203 13.39 4.58 -7.57
C GLY A 203 12.88 3.14 -7.68
N ILE A 204 11.66 3.05 -8.19
CA ILE A 204 10.87 1.82 -8.36
C ILE A 204 10.58 1.63 -9.85
N THR A 205 10.83 0.43 -10.35
CA THR A 205 10.63 0.03 -11.75
C THR A 205 9.37 -0.83 -11.87
N ASP A 206 8.47 -0.42 -12.77
CA ASP A 206 7.27 -1.19 -13.09
C ASP A 206 7.63 -2.53 -13.75
N GLY A 207 6.96 -3.61 -13.34
CA GLY A 207 7.28 -4.97 -13.76
C GLY A 207 8.46 -5.62 -13.04
N GLN A 208 9.23 -4.88 -12.23
CA GLN A 208 10.32 -5.42 -11.41
C GLN A 208 9.96 -5.41 -9.92
N GLU A 209 9.87 -4.22 -9.31
CA GLU A 209 9.51 -4.11 -7.90
C GLU A 209 8.00 -4.14 -7.67
N VAL A 210 7.21 -3.69 -8.67
CA VAL A 210 5.75 -3.71 -8.63
C VAL A 210 5.17 -4.44 -9.84
N ALA A 211 4.01 -5.07 -9.67
CA ALA A 211 3.31 -5.81 -10.72
C ALA A 211 1.79 -5.75 -10.47
N PRO A 212 0.95 -6.16 -11.44
CA PRO A 212 -0.49 -6.28 -11.21
C PRO A 212 -0.80 -7.22 -10.04
N GLY A 213 -1.65 -6.75 -9.12
CA GLY A 213 -2.27 -7.55 -8.08
C GLY A 213 -3.60 -8.14 -8.55
N LEU A 214 -4.43 -8.61 -7.61
CA LEU A 214 -5.77 -9.13 -7.95
C LEU A 214 -6.87 -8.07 -7.86
N GLY A 215 -6.65 -6.95 -7.15
CA GLY A 215 -7.51 -5.76 -7.25
C GLY A 215 -8.85 -5.80 -6.54
N PHE A 216 -9.02 -6.65 -5.52
CA PHE A 216 -10.27 -6.76 -4.75
C PHE A 216 -10.70 -5.48 -4.02
N ILE A 217 -9.75 -4.63 -3.60
CA ILE A 217 -10.04 -3.35 -2.92
C ILE A 217 -10.37 -2.20 -3.90
N GLY A 218 -10.13 -2.41 -5.20
CA GLY A 218 -10.19 -1.38 -6.23
C GLY A 218 -8.80 -0.99 -6.77
N ASP A 219 -8.79 0.07 -7.56
CA ASP A 219 -7.63 0.69 -8.21
C ASP A 219 -7.20 2.01 -7.56
N ASP A 220 -7.94 2.46 -6.54
CA ASP A 220 -7.77 3.73 -5.84
C ASP A 220 -6.94 3.59 -4.55
N VAL A 221 -6.76 2.37 -4.02
CA VAL A 221 -6.04 2.11 -2.77
C VAL A 221 -4.87 1.14 -2.98
N PHE A 222 -3.69 1.56 -2.57
CA PHE A 222 -2.49 0.71 -2.53
C PHE A 222 -2.38 -0.02 -1.19
N VAL A 223 -2.06 -1.32 -1.21
CA VAL A 223 -1.91 -2.12 0.01
C VAL A 223 -0.47 -2.58 0.20
N ASP A 224 0.06 -2.43 1.41
CA ASP A 224 1.28 -3.11 1.86
C ASP A 224 1.09 -3.74 3.25
N GLN A 225 2.06 -4.55 3.66
CA GLN A 225 1.96 -5.52 4.74
C GLN A 225 3.30 -5.67 5.46
N HIS A 226 3.29 -6.15 6.70
CA HIS A 226 4.40 -6.08 7.66
C HIS A 226 4.92 -4.65 7.81
N LEU A 227 4.00 -3.68 7.86
CA LEU A 227 4.34 -2.30 7.58
C LEU A 227 5.28 -1.69 8.62
N LEU A 228 4.96 -1.82 9.91
CA LEU A 228 5.68 -1.16 11.00
C LEU A 228 6.91 -1.96 11.42
N VAL A 229 6.76 -3.28 11.53
CA VAL A 229 7.86 -4.18 11.93
C VAL A 229 9.04 -4.18 10.95
N ARG A 230 8.82 -3.78 9.69
CA ARG A 230 9.86 -3.75 8.65
C ARG A 230 10.10 -2.38 8.03
N GLY A 231 9.55 -1.30 8.61
CA GLY A 231 9.71 0.06 8.09
C GLY A 231 9.18 0.26 6.66
N ARG A 232 8.23 -0.58 6.20
CA ARG A 232 7.82 -0.63 4.79
C ARG A 232 7.00 0.57 4.33
N PHE A 233 6.53 1.42 5.25
CA PHE A 233 5.92 2.71 4.89
C PHE A 233 6.83 3.52 3.93
N ALA A 234 8.15 3.45 4.14
CA ALA A 234 9.12 4.18 3.33
C ALA A 234 9.21 3.68 1.88
N ARG A 235 9.00 2.38 1.62
CA ARG A 235 8.95 1.87 0.23
C ARG A 235 7.58 2.09 -0.42
N MET A 236 6.53 2.17 0.39
CA MET A 236 5.16 2.31 -0.08
C MET A 236 4.95 3.69 -0.73
N ILE A 237 5.53 4.75 -0.17
CA ILE A 237 5.41 6.12 -0.69
C ILE A 237 5.89 6.25 -2.17
N PRO A 238 7.13 5.90 -2.54
CA PRO A 238 7.56 5.95 -3.95
C PRO A 238 6.73 5.04 -4.85
N ALA A 239 6.22 3.90 -4.35
CA ALA A 239 5.40 2.99 -5.16
C ALA A 239 4.05 3.65 -5.50
N MET A 240 3.42 4.27 -4.51
CA MET A 240 2.19 5.03 -4.68
C MET A 240 2.38 6.19 -5.65
N LEU A 241 3.46 6.97 -5.51
CA LEU A 241 3.76 8.10 -6.40
C LEU A 241 4.02 7.64 -7.85
N THR A 242 4.79 6.57 -8.05
CA THR A 242 5.09 6.01 -9.38
C THR A 242 3.82 5.48 -10.07
N LYS A 243 2.89 4.90 -9.31
CA LYS A 243 1.66 4.31 -9.83
C LYS A 243 0.43 5.21 -9.65
N ASN A 244 0.65 6.47 -9.26
CA ASN A 244 -0.35 7.51 -9.04
C ASN A 244 -1.50 7.15 -8.05
N TYR A 245 -1.23 6.29 -7.07
CA TYR A 245 -2.16 6.09 -5.96
C TYR A 245 -2.14 7.30 -5.04
N LYS A 246 -3.33 7.76 -4.64
CA LYS A 246 -3.48 8.84 -3.66
C LYS A 246 -3.62 8.32 -2.24
N LEU A 247 -4.24 7.16 -2.07
CA LEU A 247 -4.46 6.54 -0.77
C LEU A 247 -3.75 5.21 -0.67
N GLY A 248 -3.18 4.95 0.50
CA GLY A 248 -2.50 3.71 0.80
C GLY A 248 -2.82 3.21 2.21
N LEU A 249 -3.07 1.91 2.33
CA LEU A 249 -3.26 1.22 3.60
C LEU A 249 -2.11 0.23 3.81
N GLY A 250 -1.32 0.48 4.85
CA GLY A 250 -0.24 -0.40 5.24
C GLY A 250 -0.57 -1.09 6.57
N ILE A 251 -0.67 -2.41 6.57
CA ILE A 251 -1.12 -3.16 7.74
C ILE A 251 0.08 -3.83 8.41
N ASP A 252 0.15 -3.77 9.74
CA ASP A 252 1.22 -4.41 10.50
C ASP A 252 0.91 -5.87 10.88
N GLU A 253 1.92 -6.57 11.40
CA GLU A 253 1.76 -7.96 11.82
C GLU A 253 0.67 -8.13 12.88
N ASP A 254 0.03 -9.30 12.85
CA ASP A 254 -1.04 -9.71 13.76
C ASP A 254 -2.23 -8.74 13.86
N SER A 255 -2.42 -7.95 12.80
CA SER A 255 -3.46 -6.94 12.67
C SER A 255 -4.17 -7.06 11.33
N ALA A 256 -5.42 -6.61 11.27
CA ALA A 256 -6.21 -6.63 10.05
C ALA A 256 -7.05 -5.37 9.87
N PHE A 257 -7.17 -4.95 8.62
CA PHE A 257 -8.14 -3.95 8.20
C PHE A 257 -9.32 -4.68 7.56
N VAL A 258 -10.50 -4.55 8.18
CA VAL A 258 -11.76 -5.11 7.67
C VAL A 258 -12.44 -4.04 6.85
N ILE A 259 -12.71 -4.31 5.57
CA ILE A 259 -13.30 -3.34 4.65
C ILE A 259 -14.64 -3.87 4.18
N ASN A 260 -15.72 -3.11 4.40
CA ASN A 260 -17.06 -3.49 3.96
C ASN A 260 -17.43 -2.87 2.59
N ALA A 261 -18.64 -3.18 2.10
CA ALA A 261 -19.17 -2.64 0.85
C ALA A 261 -19.32 -1.11 0.83
N GLN A 262 -19.41 -0.46 1.99
CA GLN A 262 -19.46 1.00 2.14
C GLN A 262 -18.07 1.65 2.21
N ARG A 263 -17.00 0.85 1.99
CA ARG A 263 -15.61 1.27 2.07
C ARG A 263 -15.22 1.79 3.47
N GLU A 264 -15.93 1.36 4.49
CA GLU A 264 -15.55 1.57 5.88
C GLU A 264 -14.49 0.54 6.26
N VAL A 265 -13.38 1.04 6.79
CA VAL A 265 -12.28 0.29 7.37
C VAL A 265 -12.51 0.20 8.87
N GLU A 266 -12.47 -1.00 9.44
CA GLU A 266 -12.38 -1.26 10.88
C GLU A 266 -11.03 -1.93 11.17
N VAL A 267 -10.27 -1.37 12.10
CA VAL A 267 -8.97 -1.93 12.52
C VAL A 267 -9.18 -2.93 13.65
N ILE A 268 -8.67 -4.14 13.49
CA ILE A 268 -8.75 -5.20 14.51
C ILE A 268 -7.40 -5.90 14.68
N GLY A 269 -7.23 -6.61 15.80
CA GLY A 269 -6.00 -7.34 16.12
C GLY A 269 -5.07 -6.52 17.01
N TYR A 270 -3.76 -6.64 16.78
CA TYR A 270 -2.75 -6.26 17.75
C TYR A 270 -2.29 -4.78 17.69
N SER A 271 -1.65 -4.38 16.59
CA SER A 271 -0.93 -3.10 16.41
C SER A 271 -1.54 -2.18 15.34
N GLY A 272 -2.47 -2.64 14.51
CA GLY A 272 -3.11 -1.79 13.49
C GLY A 272 -2.24 -1.54 12.24
N GLY A 273 -2.14 -0.28 11.82
CA GLY A 273 -1.46 0.08 10.57
C GLY A 273 -1.42 1.58 10.26
N LEU A 274 -0.84 1.93 9.10
CA LEU A 274 -0.75 3.30 8.63
C LEU A 274 -1.69 3.56 7.45
N LEU A 275 -2.28 4.75 7.47
CA LEU A 275 -2.90 5.39 6.32
C LEU A 275 -1.92 6.41 5.75
N ILE A 276 -1.62 6.27 4.46
CA ILE A 276 -0.74 7.19 3.73
C ILE A 276 -1.59 7.89 2.67
N ASP A 277 -1.56 9.22 2.67
CA ASP A 277 -2.21 10.06 1.66
C ASP A 277 -1.15 10.91 0.93
N THR A 278 -1.08 10.73 -0.38
CA THR A 278 -0.16 11.42 -1.30
C THR A 278 -0.89 12.39 -2.23
N SER A 279 -2.16 12.71 -1.97
CA SER A 279 -2.97 13.63 -2.77
C SER A 279 -2.35 15.03 -2.89
N GLN A 280 -1.67 15.48 -1.83
CA GLN A 280 -0.97 16.77 -1.78
C GLN A 280 0.55 16.64 -1.87
N ALA A 281 1.06 15.43 -2.16
CA ALA A 281 2.49 15.18 -2.18
C ALA A 281 3.16 15.80 -3.41
N VAL A 282 4.32 16.41 -3.20
CA VAL A 282 5.15 16.99 -4.27
C VAL A 282 6.45 16.21 -4.36
N TRP A 283 6.66 15.54 -5.49
CA TRP A 283 7.88 14.80 -5.83
C TRP A 283 8.67 15.57 -6.89
N ASP A 284 9.82 16.14 -6.52
CA ASP A 284 10.70 16.82 -7.47
C ASP A 284 11.55 15.80 -8.25
N LYS A 285 11.04 15.42 -9.43
CA LYS A 285 11.71 14.49 -10.36
C LYS A 285 12.95 15.09 -11.05
N SER A 286 13.24 16.38 -10.86
CA SER A 286 14.47 16.99 -11.39
C SER A 286 15.71 16.61 -10.57
N LYS A 287 15.53 16.08 -9.35
CA LYS A 287 16.61 15.58 -8.50
C LYS A 287 16.92 14.12 -8.81
N PRO A 288 18.19 13.70 -8.74
CA PRO A 288 18.58 12.32 -9.01
C PRO A 288 18.08 11.34 -7.94
N ASP A 289 18.10 11.76 -6.68
CA ASP A 289 17.66 10.95 -5.54
C ASP A 289 16.19 11.21 -5.19
N PHE A 290 15.52 10.19 -4.65
CA PHE A 290 14.14 10.32 -4.23
C PHE A 290 13.97 11.40 -3.17
N ASN A 291 12.97 12.24 -3.39
CA ASN A 291 12.52 13.25 -2.45
C ASN A 291 11.01 13.36 -2.58
N VAL A 292 10.34 13.68 -1.48
CA VAL A 292 8.93 14.01 -1.51
C VAL A 292 8.63 14.95 -0.36
N SER A 293 7.74 15.90 -0.59
CA SER A 293 7.18 16.73 0.48
C SER A 293 5.67 16.58 0.54
N ASN A 294 5.12 16.89 1.70
CA ASN A 294 3.68 17.04 1.92
C ASN A 294 2.86 15.75 1.74
N VAL A 295 3.47 14.60 2.05
CA VAL A 295 2.72 13.36 2.31
C VAL A 295 1.98 13.53 3.64
N ARG A 296 0.78 12.96 3.77
CA ARG A 296 0.07 12.84 5.05
C ARG A 296 0.15 11.40 5.52
N ILE A 297 0.53 11.20 6.78
CA ILE A 297 0.65 9.89 7.41
C ILE A 297 -0.15 9.86 8.70
N SER A 298 -0.94 8.81 8.86
CA SER A 298 -1.75 8.57 10.05
C SER A 298 -1.54 7.14 10.52
N TYR A 299 -1.55 6.93 11.83
CA TYR A 299 -1.57 5.65 12.51
C TYR A 299 -2.98 5.37 13.04
N LEU A 300 -3.55 4.24 12.61
CA LEU A 300 -4.82 3.72 13.08
C LEU A 300 -4.55 2.43 13.85
N ASP A 301 -5.03 2.40 15.09
CA ASP A 301 -4.86 1.29 16.00
C ASP A 301 -6.21 0.59 16.22
N ARG A 302 -6.20 -0.57 16.87
CA ARG A 302 -7.37 -1.43 17.10
C ARG A 302 -8.60 -0.64 17.56
N GLY A 303 -9.75 -0.98 16.99
CA GLY A 303 -11.04 -0.37 17.22
C GLY A 303 -11.31 0.90 16.42
N ASP A 304 -10.29 1.51 15.80
CA ASP A 304 -10.51 2.69 14.95
C ASP A 304 -11.27 2.35 13.68
N ARG A 305 -11.99 3.36 13.17
CA ARG A 305 -12.67 3.30 11.89
C ARG A 305 -12.27 4.44 10.98
N PHE A 306 -12.20 4.16 9.69
CA PHE A 306 -11.94 5.15 8.65
C PHE A 306 -12.74 4.84 7.39
N ASN A 307 -13.42 5.82 6.82
CA ASN A 307 -14.10 5.63 5.54
C ASN A 307 -13.23 6.13 4.37
N ILE A 308 -12.92 5.24 3.43
CA ILE A 308 -12.03 5.54 2.29
C ILE A 308 -12.62 6.59 1.35
N ILE A 309 -13.94 6.73 1.28
CA ILE A 309 -14.61 7.67 0.37
C ILE A 309 -14.77 9.05 1.03
N THR A 310 -15.25 9.08 2.27
CA THR A 310 -15.52 10.36 2.96
C THR A 310 -14.30 10.90 3.71
N HIS A 311 -13.25 10.09 3.85
CA HIS A 311 -12.06 10.35 4.67
C HIS A 311 -12.41 10.63 6.15
N SER A 312 -13.59 10.19 6.60
CA SER A 312 -14.02 10.35 7.99
C SER A 312 -13.34 9.30 8.87
N PHE A 313 -12.70 9.77 9.93
CA PHE A 313 -12.12 8.95 10.99
C PHE A 313 -13.04 8.93 12.21
N THR A 314 -13.15 7.77 12.86
CA THR A 314 -13.81 7.61 14.16
C THR A 314 -12.87 6.82 15.08
N PRO A 315 -12.43 7.40 16.21
CA PRO A 315 -11.57 6.69 17.16
C PRO A 315 -12.34 5.53 17.79
N ALA A 316 -11.61 4.50 18.23
CA ALA A 316 -12.17 3.44 19.07
C ALA A 316 -12.89 4.02 20.30
N PRO A 317 -13.95 3.36 20.82
CA PRO A 317 -14.73 3.86 21.96
C PRO A 317 -13.89 4.19 23.21
N ASP A 318 -12.83 3.41 23.47
CA ASP A 318 -11.92 3.61 24.60
C ASP A 318 -10.93 4.77 24.40
N LYS A 319 -10.76 5.22 23.15
CA LYS A 319 -9.95 6.38 22.74
C LYS A 319 -10.76 7.66 22.53
N ALA A 320 -12.08 7.56 22.36
CA ALA A 320 -12.95 8.69 22.01
C ALA A 320 -12.90 9.85 23.02
N GLY A 321 -12.73 9.55 24.31
CA GLY A 321 -12.58 10.56 25.37
C GLY A 321 -11.14 11.07 25.58
N GLY A 322 -10.14 10.41 24.99
CA GLY A 322 -8.72 10.71 25.17
C GLY A 322 -8.12 11.52 24.03
N ARG A 323 -8.89 12.45 23.44
CA ARG A 323 -8.35 13.37 22.44
C ARG A 323 -7.28 14.24 23.08
N ILE A 324 -6.13 14.36 22.41
CA ILE A 324 -5.00 15.15 22.89
C ILE A 324 -5.18 16.57 22.44
N GLU A 325 -5.31 17.47 23.42
CA GLU A 325 -5.52 18.88 23.18
C GLU A 325 -4.17 19.60 23.00
N PRO A 326 -4.04 20.44 21.96
CA PRO A 326 -2.85 21.28 21.79
C PRO A 326 -2.56 22.11 23.04
N GLY A 327 -1.28 22.22 23.42
CA GLY A 327 -0.82 22.94 24.60
C GLY A 327 -0.87 22.16 25.92
N ARG A 328 -1.36 20.92 25.92
CA ARG A 328 -1.35 20.01 27.09
C ARG A 328 -0.35 18.85 26.96
N GLU A 329 0.60 18.98 26.04
CA GLU A 329 1.54 17.91 25.72
C GLU A 329 2.45 17.60 26.91
N ALA A 330 2.68 16.32 27.18
CA ALA A 330 3.42 15.87 28.36
C ALA A 330 4.94 15.86 28.15
N LEU A 331 5.39 15.68 26.90
CA LEU A 331 6.80 15.50 26.58
C LEU A 331 7.49 16.84 26.26
N ARG A 332 8.76 16.94 26.65
CA ARG A 332 9.64 18.09 26.39
C ARG A 332 10.94 17.63 25.76
N GLY A 333 11.47 18.46 24.85
CA GLY A 333 12.75 18.24 24.19
C GLY A 333 12.65 17.53 22.84
N PRO A 334 13.79 17.35 22.14
CA PRO A 334 13.79 16.90 20.75
C PRO A 334 13.18 15.50 20.56
N VAL A 335 12.33 15.36 19.55
CA VAL A 335 11.75 14.08 19.13
C VAL A 335 12.49 13.58 17.89
N TYR A 336 13.22 12.47 18.02
CA TYR A 336 13.97 11.91 16.91
C TYR A 336 14.12 10.39 16.99
N SER A 337 14.40 9.77 15.84
CA SER A 337 14.77 8.36 15.70
C SER A 337 16.02 8.21 14.83
N ASN A 338 16.98 7.44 15.31
CA ASN A 338 18.22 7.14 14.57
C ASN A 338 18.06 6.01 13.54
N ASP A 339 16.95 5.27 13.63
CA ASP A 339 16.57 4.24 12.66
C ASP A 339 15.04 4.22 12.53
N ILE A 340 14.52 5.10 11.67
CA ILE A 340 13.08 5.23 11.45
C ILE A 340 12.47 4.03 10.72
N LEU A 341 13.29 3.19 10.10
CA LEU A 341 12.85 1.95 9.45
C LEU A 341 12.84 0.75 10.42
N GLY A 342 13.28 0.97 11.66
CA GLY A 342 13.27 -0.03 12.72
C GLY A 342 11.87 -0.43 13.14
N ASN A 343 11.80 -1.53 13.88
CA ASN A 343 10.56 -2.12 14.37
C ASN A 343 9.70 -1.10 15.13
N HIS A 344 8.54 -0.72 14.57
CA HIS A 344 7.58 0.25 15.13
C HIS A 344 8.14 1.67 15.37
N ALA A 345 9.35 1.98 14.87
CA ALA A 345 10.02 3.26 15.15
C ALA A 345 9.21 4.47 14.65
N VAL A 346 8.52 4.33 13.51
CA VAL A 346 7.68 5.40 12.94
C VAL A 346 6.49 5.75 13.83
N VAL A 347 5.81 4.75 14.39
CA VAL A 347 4.66 4.98 15.28
C VAL A 347 5.12 5.58 16.60
N GLN A 348 6.18 5.03 17.20
CA GLN A 348 6.76 5.59 18.42
C GLN A 348 7.20 7.05 18.24
N LEU A 349 7.76 7.40 17.08
CA LEU A 349 8.12 8.78 16.76
C LEU A 349 6.86 9.66 16.65
N MET A 350 5.81 9.20 15.96
CA MET A 350 4.56 9.93 15.78
C MET A 350 3.81 10.15 17.10
N GLU A 351 3.74 9.12 17.95
CA GLU A 351 3.16 9.20 19.31
C GLU A 351 3.92 10.21 20.18
N ARG A 352 5.25 10.13 20.18
CA ARG A 352 6.08 11.10 20.91
C ARG A 352 5.93 12.51 20.36
N LEU A 353 5.83 12.68 19.04
CA LEU A 353 5.65 13.99 18.43
C LEU A 353 4.32 14.60 18.86
N ILE A 354 3.21 13.86 18.70
CA ILE A 354 1.88 14.39 18.99
C ILE A 354 1.68 14.68 20.49
N ASP A 355 2.36 13.95 21.37
CA ASP A 355 2.38 14.19 22.83
C ASP A 355 3.54 15.08 23.32
N SER A 356 4.23 15.79 22.42
CA SER A 356 5.31 16.74 22.79
C SER A 356 5.00 18.17 22.42
N ASP A 357 5.68 19.13 23.05
CA ASP A 357 5.65 20.54 22.64
C ASP A 357 6.41 20.85 21.34
N GLN A 358 6.94 19.82 20.68
CA GLN A 358 7.68 19.98 19.42
C GLN A 358 6.72 20.03 18.24
N GLU A 359 7.01 20.91 17.28
CA GLU A 359 6.29 20.98 16.00
C GLU A 359 6.80 19.96 14.98
N GLU A 360 8.05 19.53 15.13
CA GLU A 360 8.68 18.57 14.22
C GLU A 360 9.43 17.46 14.95
N ALA A 361 9.51 16.30 14.28
CA ALA A 361 10.32 15.17 14.66
C ALA A 361 11.14 14.67 13.47
N ILE A 362 12.34 14.16 13.75
CA ILE A 362 13.28 13.71 12.72
C ILE A 362 13.57 12.22 12.84
N GLY A 363 13.24 11.47 11.81
CA GLY A 363 13.67 10.09 11.62
C GLY A 363 14.83 10.01 10.61
N VAL A 364 15.86 9.23 10.91
CA VAL A 364 16.96 8.96 9.96
C VAL A 364 16.92 7.49 9.55
N ALA A 365 17.17 7.24 8.26
CA ALA A 365 17.43 5.92 7.72
C ALA A 365 18.79 5.89 7.03
N SER A 366 19.64 4.96 7.44
CA SER A 366 20.96 4.74 6.83
C SER A 366 21.24 3.25 6.66
N GLY A 367 22.21 2.93 5.81
CA GLY A 367 22.66 1.58 5.55
C GLY A 367 23.56 1.04 6.66
N ASN A 368 24.42 0.08 6.30
CA ASN A 368 25.25 -0.65 7.26
C ASN A 368 26.11 0.30 8.10
N PRO A 369 25.99 0.30 9.45
CA PRO A 369 26.79 1.18 10.32
C PRO A 369 28.30 0.95 10.22
N ARG A 370 28.71 -0.25 9.77
CA ARG A 370 30.11 -0.65 9.55
C ARG A 370 30.62 -0.31 8.15
N GLY A 371 29.82 0.35 7.31
CA GLY A 371 30.26 0.83 6.00
C GLY A 371 31.41 1.83 6.14
N THR A 372 32.38 1.74 5.24
CA THR A 372 33.60 2.57 5.26
C THR A 372 33.55 3.72 4.27
N THR A 373 32.64 3.70 3.30
CA THR A 373 32.44 4.75 2.30
C THR A 373 31.23 5.60 2.64
N PRO A 374 31.27 6.93 2.45
CA PRO A 374 30.08 7.78 2.52
C PRO A 374 28.94 7.19 1.70
N GLU A 375 27.71 7.36 2.18
CA GLU A 375 26.53 6.90 1.48
C GLU A 375 25.38 7.90 1.59
N ILE A 376 24.40 7.74 0.69
CA ILE A 376 23.14 8.47 0.74
C ILE A 376 22.19 7.72 1.68
N GLY A 377 21.85 8.37 2.79
CA GLY A 377 20.74 8.03 3.68
C GLY A 377 19.53 8.92 3.40
N PHE A 378 18.51 8.82 4.26
CA PHE A 378 17.30 9.63 4.14
C PHE A 378 16.87 10.20 5.50
N GLU A 379 16.53 11.49 5.49
CA GLU A 379 15.78 12.14 6.57
C GLU A 379 14.28 12.02 6.28
N PHE A 380 13.53 11.61 7.29
CA PHE A 380 12.08 11.60 7.35
C PHE A 380 11.68 12.65 8.37
N ARG A 381 11.19 13.79 7.90
CA ARG A 381 10.72 14.89 8.75
C ARG A 381 9.22 14.78 8.93
N PHE A 382 8.80 14.65 10.18
CA PHE A 382 7.41 14.62 10.59
C PHE A 382 7.07 15.98 11.17
N THR A 383 5.97 16.59 10.74
CA THR A 383 5.56 17.92 11.21
C THR A 383 4.08 17.89 11.57
N LYS A 384 3.72 18.47 12.71
CA LYS A 384 2.33 18.70 13.08
C LYS A 384 1.71 19.70 12.10
N THR A 385 0.44 19.49 11.80
CA THR A 385 -0.39 20.42 11.03
C THR A 385 -1.59 20.84 11.87
N PRO A 386 -2.33 21.88 11.48
CA PRO A 386 -3.58 22.24 12.17
C PRO A 386 -4.61 21.09 12.21
N GLU A 387 -4.51 20.12 11.29
CA GLU A 387 -5.37 18.95 11.22
C GLU A 387 -4.80 17.73 11.99
N SER A 388 -3.58 17.83 12.52
CA SER A 388 -2.97 16.76 13.30
C SER A 388 -3.72 16.56 14.60
N VAL A 389 -4.03 15.30 14.92
CA VAL A 389 -4.75 14.96 16.15
C VAL A 389 -4.28 13.62 16.69
N GLY A 390 -4.12 13.55 18.01
CA GLY A 390 -3.84 12.31 18.74
C GLY A 390 -5.05 11.86 19.55
N TYR A 391 -5.22 10.55 19.68
CA TYR A 391 -6.16 9.94 20.63
C TYR A 391 -5.42 8.87 21.44
N ILE A 392 -5.53 8.94 22.75
CA ILE A 392 -4.98 7.94 23.67
C ILE A 392 -6.11 7.17 24.35
N SER A 393 -5.92 5.86 24.55
CA SER A 393 -6.90 5.07 25.29
C SER A 393 -6.83 5.36 26.79
N GLY A 394 -8.00 5.48 27.42
CA GLY A 394 -8.09 5.65 28.88
C GLY A 394 -7.90 4.36 29.68
N ILE A 395 -7.85 3.19 29.01
CA ILE A 395 -7.88 1.86 29.66
C ILE A 395 -6.83 0.89 29.11
N ALA A 396 -6.12 1.24 28.04
CA ALA A 396 -5.10 0.41 27.43
C ALA A 396 -3.93 1.26 26.93
N GLU A 397 -2.77 0.65 26.75
CA GLU A 397 -1.67 1.24 25.97
C GLU A 397 -2.05 1.14 24.49
N ALA A 398 -2.80 2.13 24.00
CA ALA A 398 -3.30 2.20 22.63
C ALA A 398 -3.37 3.67 22.19
N TYR A 399 -3.03 3.92 20.93
CA TYR A 399 -2.86 5.28 20.43
C TYR A 399 -3.30 5.40 18.98
N SER A 400 -3.85 6.54 18.59
CA SER A 400 -4.11 6.89 17.19
C SER A 400 -3.51 8.26 16.92
N VAL A 401 -2.85 8.42 15.78
CA VAL A 401 -2.24 9.69 15.38
C VAL A 401 -2.64 10.00 13.96
N LEU A 402 -3.26 11.14 13.70
CA LEU A 402 -3.77 11.48 12.38
C LEU A 402 -3.05 12.68 11.79
N ASN A 403 -2.99 12.71 10.45
CA ASN A 403 -2.66 13.87 9.63
C ASN A 403 -1.30 14.50 9.93
N ILE A 404 -0.31 13.71 10.31
CA ILE A 404 1.07 14.20 10.40
C ILE A 404 1.59 14.45 8.98
N ARG A 405 2.21 15.60 8.75
CA ARG A 405 2.93 15.85 7.50
C ARG A 405 4.24 15.07 7.51
N LEU A 406 4.57 14.43 6.40
CA LEU A 406 5.83 13.75 6.19
C LEU A 406 6.54 14.31 4.94
N ASP A 407 7.77 14.76 5.14
CA ASP A 407 8.73 15.06 4.07
C ASP A 407 9.89 14.05 4.12
N VAL A 408 10.33 13.56 2.96
CA VAL A 408 11.47 12.64 2.83
C VAL A 408 12.50 13.27 1.91
N ARG A 409 13.75 13.37 2.37
CA ARG A 409 14.85 13.93 1.59
C ARG A 409 16.13 13.11 1.72
N PRO A 410 16.95 13.04 0.66
CA PRO A 410 18.26 12.40 0.75
C PRO A 410 19.18 13.23 1.64
N ILE A 411 20.06 12.54 2.38
CA ILE A 411 21.10 13.17 3.21
C ILE A 411 22.42 12.42 3.06
N ASP A 412 23.53 13.14 3.18
CA ASP A 412 24.86 12.54 3.24
C ASP A 412 25.12 11.97 4.64
N ILE A 413 25.44 10.67 4.71
CA ILE A 413 25.84 10.02 5.94
C ILE A 413 27.36 9.86 5.96
N PRO A 414 28.09 10.62 6.79
CA PRO A 414 29.53 10.46 6.92
C PRO A 414 29.86 9.08 7.50
N ARG A 415 30.95 8.47 7.02
CA ARG A 415 31.46 7.19 7.51
C ARG A 415 32.92 7.31 7.97
N PRO A 416 33.35 6.59 9.03
CA PRO A 416 32.53 5.72 9.88
C PRO A 416 31.56 6.52 10.76
N LEU A 417 30.39 5.93 11.09
CA LEU A 417 29.32 6.63 11.83
C LEU A 417 29.73 7.00 13.25
N TYR A 418 30.64 6.22 13.85
CA TYR A 418 31.19 6.44 15.17
C TYR A 418 32.67 6.07 15.19
N LYS A 419 33.39 6.56 16.19
CA LYS A 419 34.78 6.23 16.47
C LYS A 419 34.86 5.62 17.87
N TYR A 420 35.57 4.50 18.02
CA TYR A 420 35.89 3.96 19.34
C TYR A 420 36.78 4.98 20.08
N ARG A 421 36.53 5.14 21.38
CA ARG A 421 37.36 5.94 22.28
C ARG A 421 38.17 5.02 23.17
#